data_AF-A0A5C5VRA1-F1
#
_entry.id   AF-A0A5C5VRA1-F1
#
_cell.length_a   1.000
_cell.length_b   1.000
_cell.length_c   1.000
_cell.angle_alpha   90.00
_cell.angle_beta   90.00
_cell.angle_gamma   90.00
#
_symmetry.space_group_name_H-M   'P 1'
#
loop_
_entity.id
_entity.type
_entity.pdbx_description
1 polymer ?
#
loop_
_entity_poly.entity_id
_entity_poly.type
_entity_poly.pdbx_seq_one_letter_code
_entity_poly.pdbx_strand_id
1 'polypeptide(L)' 'MLDTNWYVLAIINPAAYHAFFPDCDILNGDIDGDGAVTVLDINPFVDVILGS' A
#
# COMPACT_ATOMS: atom_id res chain seq x y z
N MET A 1 4.75 2.78 -15.69
CA MET A 1 4.28 1.81 -14.68
C MET A 1 3.46 2.61 -13.68
N LEU A 2 2.26 2.15 -13.31
CA LEU A 2 1.36 2.92 -12.45
C LEU A 2 1.56 2.44 -11.00
N ASP A 3 1.68 3.37 -10.06
CA ASP A 3 1.96 3.12 -8.63
C ASP A 3 0.95 2.16 -7.96
N THR A 4 -0.23 2.02 -8.55
CA THR A 4 -1.26 1.06 -8.15
C THR A 4 -0.77 -0.39 -8.13
N ASN A 5 0.12 -0.80 -9.04
CA ASN A 5 0.56 -2.19 -9.10
C ASN A 5 1.38 -2.60 -7.87
N TRP A 6 2.22 -1.69 -7.37
CA TRP A 6 3.07 -1.95 -6.22
C TRP A 6 2.29 -1.84 -4.91
N TYR A 7 1.34 -0.90 -4.85
CA TYR A 7 0.40 -0.81 -3.74
C TYR A 7 -0.43 -2.10 -3.58
N VAL A 8 -1.01 -2.60 -4.67
CA VAL A 8 -1.76 -3.86 -4.65
C VAL A 8 -0.86 -5.04 -4.24
N LEU A 9 0.40 -5.08 -4.71
CA LEU A 9 1.35 -6.11 -4.32
C LEU A 9 1.64 -6.09 -2.81
N ALA A 10 1.82 -4.92 -2.21
CA ALA A 10 2.05 -4.76 -0.77
C ALA A 10 0.92 -5.38 0.05
N ILE A 11 -0.33 -5.24 -0.39
CA ILE A 11 -1.51 -5.78 0.30
C ILE A 11 -1.65 -7.30 0.10
N ILE A 12 -1.53 -7.80 -1.15
CA ILE A 12 -1.84 -9.21 -1.44
C ILE A 12 -0.67 -10.16 -1.20
N ASN A 13 0.57 -9.65 -1.24
CA ASN A 13 1.78 -10.43 -1.01
C ASN A 13 2.93 -9.56 -0.44
N PRO A 14 2.87 -9.23 0.86
CA PRO A 14 3.90 -8.44 1.55
C PRO A 14 5.32 -9.01 1.40
N ALA A 15 5.46 -10.34 1.40
CA ALA A 15 6.75 -11.00 1.26
C ALA A 15 7.36 -10.76 -0.12
N ALA A 16 6.57 -10.85 -1.19
CA ALA A 16 7.02 -10.50 -2.53
C ALA A 16 7.32 -9.01 -2.65
N TYR A 17 6.48 -8.14 -2.07
CA TYR A 17 6.75 -6.70 -2.03
C TYR A 17 8.11 -6.40 -1.40
N HIS A 18 8.41 -6.98 -0.23
CA HIS A 18 9.70 -6.81 0.44
C HIS A 18 10.88 -7.40 -0.36
N ALA A 19 10.66 -8.47 -1.13
CA ALA A 19 11.70 -9.00 -2.01
C ALA A 19 12.04 -8.06 -3.20
N PHE A 20 11.05 -7.32 -3.71
CA PHE A 20 11.26 -6.33 -4.78
C PHE A 20 11.75 -4.97 -4.25
N PHE A 21 11.35 -4.61 -3.04
CA PHE A 21 11.64 -3.31 -2.40
C PHE A 21 12.18 -3.52 -0.97
N PRO A 22 13.38 -4.10 -0.80
CA PRO A 22 13.91 -4.48 0.52
C PRO A 22 14.16 -3.29 1.44
N ASP A 23 14.44 -2.12 0.87
CA ASP A 23 14.70 -0.88 1.62
C ASP A 23 13.45 0.00 1.80
N CYS A 24 12.31 -0.40 1.23
CA CYS A 24 11.06 0.33 1.38
C CYS A 24 10.32 -0.16 2.62
N ASP A 25 10.00 0.76 3.53
CA ASP A 25 9.09 0.46 4.63
C ASP A 25 7.69 0.22 4.07
N ILE A 26 7.15 -0.97 4.31
CA ILE A 26 5.81 -1.34 3.87
C ILE A 26 4.76 -0.44 4.50
N LEU A 27 5.00 0.07 5.72
CA LEU A 27 4.08 0.95 6.44
C LEU A 27 3.89 2.32 5.78
N ASN A 28 4.66 2.64 4.72
CA ASN A 28 4.30 3.79 3.87
C ASN A 28 2.97 3.60 3.13
N GLY A 29 2.44 2.37 3.08
CA GLY A 29 1.12 2.04 2.54
C GLY A 29 0.00 1.98 3.57
N ASP A 30 0.26 2.31 4.85
CA ASP A 30 -0.74 2.42 5.92
C ASP A 30 -1.42 3.80 5.80
N ILE A 31 -2.55 3.84 5.08
CA ILE A 31 -3.25 5.08 4.75
C ILE A 31 -4.34 5.37 5.79
N ASP A 32 -4.91 4.34 6.41
CA ASP A 32 -5.91 4.53 7.47
C ASP A 32 -5.30 4.76 8.87
N GLY A 33 -4.01 4.48 9.03
CA GLY A 33 -3.22 4.74 10.23
C GLY A 33 -3.38 3.68 11.33
N ASP A 34 -3.84 2.47 11.00
CA ASP A 34 -4.07 1.40 11.97
C ASP A 34 -2.82 0.59 12.34
N GLY A 35 -1.69 0.86 11.68
CA GLY A 35 -0.41 0.19 11.89
C GLY A 35 -0.22 -1.07 11.05
N ALA A 36 -1.08 -1.31 10.06
CA ALA A 36 -0.96 -2.41 9.11
C ALA A 36 -1.25 -1.95 7.68
N VAL A 37 -0.77 -2.72 6.70
CA VAL A 37 -1.11 -2.51 5.29
C VAL A 37 -2.01 -3.65 4.84
N THR A 38 -3.28 -3.34 4.67
CA THR A 38 -4.35 -4.31 4.41
C THR A 38 -5.33 -3.80 3.35
N VAL A 39 -6.41 -4.54 3.13
CA VAL A 39 -7.50 -4.12 2.25
C VAL A 39 -8.23 -2.87 2.77
N LEU A 40 -8.10 -2.54 4.06
CA LEU A 40 -8.75 -1.38 4.68
C LEU A 40 -8.18 -0.06 4.18
N ASP A 41 -6.90 -0.04 3.79
CA ASP A 41 -6.21 1.13 3.23
C ASP A 41 -6.69 1.53 1.83
N ILE A 42 -7.43 0.66 1.12
CA ILE A 42 -7.81 0.89 -0.28
C ILE A 42 -8.77 2.08 -0.42
N ASN A 43 -9.81 2.14 0.41
CA ASN A 43 -10.79 3.22 0.36
C ASN A 43 -10.15 4.60 0.66
N PRO A 44 -9.42 4.78 1.78
CA PRO A 44 -8.77 6.06 2.04
C PRO A 44 -7.69 6.40 1.01
N PHE A 45 -7.00 5.42 0.41
CA PHE A 45 -6.10 5.67 -0.73
C PHE A 45 -6.85 6.23 -1.95
N VAL A 46 -8.02 5.67 -2.29
CA VAL A 46 -8.86 6.18 -3.38
C VAL A 46 -9.35 7.59 -3.09
N ASP A 47 -9.79 7.85 -1.86
CA ASP A 47 -10.23 9.18 -1.42
C ASP A 47 -9.12 10.23 -1.61
N VAL A 48 -7.87 9.89 -1.23
CA VAL A 48 -6.70 10.76 -1.44
C VAL A 48 -6.42 11.02 -2.93
N ILE A 49 -6.55 10.02 -3.80
CA ILE A 49 -6.37 10.20 -5.26
C ILE A 49 -7.44 11.12 -5.84
N LEU A 50 -8.69 10.96 -5.38
CA LEU A 50 -9.82 11.73 -5.88
C LEU A 50 -9.91 13.14 -5.27
N GLY A 51 -9.17 13.39 -4.18
CA GLY A 51 -9.10 14.69 -3.50
C GLY A 51 -10.35 15.02 -2.68
N SER A 52 -10.98 14.01 -2.09
CA SER A 52 -12.17 14.15 -1.22
C SER A 52 -11.84 14.43 0.24
#